data_AF-A0A530QMM2-F1
#
_entry.id   AF-A0A530QMM2-F1
#
_cell.length_a   1.000
_cell.length_b   1.000
_cell.length_c   1.000
_cell.angle_alpha   90.00
_cell.angle_beta   90.00
_cell.angle_gamma   90.00
#
_symmetry.space_group_name_H-M   'P 1'
#
loop_
_entity.id
_entity.type
_entity.pdbx_description
1 polymer ?
#
loop_
_entity_poly.entity_id
_entity_poly.type
_entity_poly.pdbx_seq_one_letter_code
_entity_poly.pdbx_strand_id
1 'polypeptide(L)' 'MLQPKSNTPFADEVPWSDRITAYDKDHFTTYMRLLDASADNATEEEMAHVILGIDPAREPERARNVLRSH' A
#
# COMPACT_ATOMS: atom_id res chain seq x y z
N MET A 1 -11.83 -15.78 9.45
CA MET A 1 -11.15 -15.00 10.50
C MET A 1 -10.82 -13.63 9.90
N LEU A 2 -11.43 -12.54 10.36
CA LEU A 2 -11.09 -11.20 9.89
C LEU A 2 -9.70 -10.86 10.42
N GLN A 3 -8.72 -10.70 9.53
CA GLN A 3 -7.43 -10.13 9.91
C GLN A 3 -7.65 -8.70 10.44
N PRO A 4 -6.98 -8.29 11.53
CA PRO A 4 -7.04 -6.93 11.99
C PRO A 4 -6.54 -6.01 10.88
N LYS A 5 -7.35 -5.01 10.50
CA LYS A 5 -6.89 -3.93 9.63
C LYS A 5 -5.85 -3.16 10.43
N SER A 6 -4.57 -3.31 10.08
CA SER A 6 -3.51 -2.44 10.58
C SER A 6 -3.87 -1.02 10.16
N ASN A 7 -4.40 -0.25 11.11
CA ASN A 7 -4.93 1.10 10.88
C ASN A 7 -3.83 2.16 10.92
N THR A 8 -2.59 1.77 10.59
CA THR A 8 -1.47 2.70 10.49
C THR A 8 -1.63 3.43 9.16
N PRO A 9 -1.75 4.78 9.17
CA PRO A 9 -1.82 5.55 7.93
C PRO A 9 -0.56 5.31 7.10
N PHE A 10 -0.72 5.08 5.79
CA PHE A 10 0.42 5.04 4.89
C PHE A 10 1.10 6.41 4.87
N ALA A 11 2.40 6.40 5.14
CA ALA A 11 3.25 7.57 4.93
C ALA A 11 3.30 7.88 3.43
N ASP A 12 3.23 9.16 3.07
CA ASP A 12 3.33 9.61 1.68
C ASP A 12 4.74 9.37 1.11
N GLU A 13 5.76 9.33 1.98
CA GLU A 13 7.12 8.90 1.69
C GLU A 13 7.54 7.81 2.69
N VAL A 14 8.06 6.69 2.17
CA VAL A 14 8.55 5.58 3.01
C VAL A 14 10.00 5.82 3.43
N PRO A 15 10.39 5.41 4.65
CA PRO A 15 11.78 5.54 5.09
C PRO A 15 12.69 4.61 4.28
N TRP A 16 13.56 5.19 3.46
CA TRP A 16 14.51 4.43 2.63
C TRP A 16 15.65 3.85 3.49
N SER A 17 15.97 2.56 3.27
CA SER A 17 17.07 1.87 3.96
C SER A 17 17.55 0.66 3.15
N ASP A 18 18.84 0.34 3.27
CA ASP A 18 19.43 -0.87 2.68
C ASP A 18 19.00 -2.16 3.42
N ARG A 19 18.17 -2.06 4.46
CA ARG A 19 17.69 -3.17 5.29
C ARG A 19 16.20 -3.03 5.54
N ILE A 20 15.52 -4.17 5.73
CA ILE A 20 14.11 -4.22 6.15
C ILE A 20 13.95 -3.43 7.46
N THR A 21 13.15 -2.37 7.40
CA THR A 21 12.88 -1.45 8.51
C THR A 21 11.74 -1.98 9.40
N ALA A 22 11.49 -1.30 10.52
CA ALA A 22 10.29 -1.57 11.31
C ALA A 22 9.01 -1.24 10.51
N TYR A 23 9.06 -0.18 9.70
CA TYR A 23 7.98 0.19 8.80
C TYR A 23 7.64 -0.95 7.84
N ASP A 24 8.65 -1.57 7.21
CA ASP A 24 8.42 -2.68 6.28
C ASP A 24 7.79 -3.90 6.94
N LYS A 25 8.16 -4.17 8.20
CA LYS A 25 7.57 -5.28 8.98
C LYS A 25 6.11 -5.00 9.32
N ASP A 26 5.81 -3.77 9.72
CA ASP A 26 4.45 -3.35 10.07
C ASP A 26 3.53 -3.34 8.84
N HIS A 27 4.08 -3.06 7.65
CA HIS A 27 3.33 -3.02 6.38
C HIS A 27 3.49 -4.29 5.53
N PHE A 28 4.15 -5.34 6.04
CA PHE A 28 4.44 -6.57 5.30
C PHE A 28 3.18 -7.20 4.68
N THR A 29 2.08 -7.22 5.43
CA THR A 29 0.81 -7.78 4.94
C THR A 29 0.24 -6.94 3.79
N THR A 30 0.43 -5.63 3.81
CA THR A 30 0.01 -4.75 2.70
C THR A 30 0.83 -5.05 1.45
N TYR A 31 2.16 -5.15 1.55
CA TYR A 31 3.00 -5.51 0.41
C TYR A 31 2.57 -6.83 -0.23
N MET A 32 2.27 -7.85 0.59
CA MET A 32 1.77 -9.13 0.08
C MET A 32 0.43 -8.98 -0.65
N ARG A 33 -0.49 -8.15 -0.14
CA ARG A 33 -1.80 -7.90 -0.79
C ARG A 33 -1.65 -7.14 -2.11
N LEU A 34 -0.71 -6.20 -2.19
CA LEU A 34 -0.42 -5.48 -3.44
C LEU A 34 0.13 -6.44 -4.51
N LEU A 35 1.06 -7.32 -4.14
CA LEU A 35 1.60 -8.34 -5.04
C LEU A 35 0.53 -9.33 -5.52
N ASP A 36 -0.34 -9.78 -4.63
CA ASP A 36 -1.47 -10.68 -4.93
C ASP A 36 -2.45 -10.01 -5.92
N ALA A 37 -2.87 -8.77 -5.63
CA ALA A 37 -3.75 -8.01 -6.51
C ALA A 37 -3.11 -7.72 -7.87
N SER A 38 -1.81 -7.39 -7.90
CA SER A 38 -1.08 -7.21 -9.16
C SER A 38 -1.01 -8.50 -9.97
N ALA A 39 -0.85 -9.67 -9.33
CA ALA A 39 -0.87 -10.97 -10.00
C ALA A 39 -2.25 -11.28 -10.60
N ASP A 40 -3.32 -10.79 -9.96
CA ASP A 40 -4.70 -10.85 -10.44
C ASP A 40 -5.05 -9.76 -11.48
N ASN A 41 -4.06 -8.98 -11.94
CA ASN A 41 -4.22 -7.87 -12.89
C ASN A 41 -5.12 -6.72 -12.38
N ALA A 42 -5.19 -6.51 -11.08
CA ALA A 42 -5.83 -5.32 -10.53
C ALA A 42 -5.12 -4.05 -11.01
N THR A 43 -5.90 -3.02 -11.28
CA THR A 43 -5.37 -1.72 -11.69
C THR A 43 -4.72 -0.98 -10.52
N GLU A 44 -3.82 -0.04 -10.81
CA GLU A 44 -3.23 0.83 -9.79
C GLU A 44 -4.30 1.58 -8.99
N GLU A 45 -5.40 1.98 -9.64
CA GLU A 45 -6.53 2.67 -9.02
C GLU A 45 -7.29 1.75 -8.05
N GLU A 46 -7.56 0.50 -8.45
CA GLU A 46 -8.18 -0.50 -7.59
C GLU A 46 -7.30 -0.85 -6.39
N MET A 47 -5.99 -1.03 -6.60
CA MET A 47 -5.06 -1.28 -5.50
C MET A 47 -4.98 -0.11 -4.53
N ALA A 48 -4.90 1.14 -5.02
CA ALA A 48 -4.89 2.32 -4.18
C ALA A 48 -6.19 2.46 -3.36
N HIS A 49 -7.34 2.21 -3.99
CA HIS A 49 -8.62 2.33 -3.31
C HIS A 49 -8.88 1.21 -2.31
N VAL A 50 -8.69 -0.05 -2.71
CA VAL A 50 -9.09 -1.23 -1.95
C VAL A 50 -8.05 -1.62 -0.90
N ILE A 51 -6.76 -1.49 -1.22
CA ILE A 51 -5.67 -1.95 -0.36
C ILE A 51 -5.11 -0.79 0.46
N LEU A 52 -4.86 0.36 -0.17
CA LEU A 52 -4.27 1.53 0.50
C LEU A 52 -5.31 2.46 1.14
N GLY A 53 -6.58 2.34 0.76
CA GLY A 53 -7.66 3.18 1.26
C GLY A 53 -7.60 4.63 0.75
N ILE A 54 -6.85 4.89 -0.32
CA ILE A 54 -6.70 6.22 -0.94
C ILE A 54 -7.63 6.27 -2.15
N ASP A 55 -8.48 7.29 -2.23
CA ASP A 55 -9.37 7.47 -3.36
C ASP A 55 -8.60 8.09 -4.55
N PRO A 56 -8.33 7.33 -5.63
CA PRO A 56 -7.57 7.83 -6.78
C PRO A 56 -8.33 8.91 -7.57
N ALA A 57 -9.65 9.02 -7.45
CA ALA A 57 -10.41 10.08 -8.10
C ALA A 57 -10.30 11.41 -7.35
N ARG A 58 -10.08 11.37 -6.02
CA ARG A 58 -9.95 12.56 -5.18
C ARG A 58 -8.49 12.99 -4.98
N GLU A 59 -7.59 12.03 -4.86
CA GLU A 59 -6.16 12.25 -4.57
C GLU A 59 -5.25 11.43 -5.51
N PRO A 60 -5.32 11.65 -6.85
CA PRO A 60 -4.66 10.80 -7.84
C PRO A 60 -3.14 10.73 -7.69
N GLU A 61 -2.50 11.86 -7.44
CA GLU A 61 -1.04 11.93 -7.27
C GLU A 61 -0.59 11.18 -6.02
N ARG A 62 -1.30 11.35 -4.91
CA ARG A 62 -1.00 10.66 -3.65
C ARG A 62 -1.22 9.15 -3.78
N ALA A 63 -2.33 8.73 -4.41
CA ALA A 63 -2.62 7.33 -4.68
C ALA A 63 -1.48 6.64 -5.45
N ARG A 64 -0.98 7.28 -6.50
CA ARG A 64 0.16 6.78 -7.29
C ARG A 64 1.46 6.79 -6.51
N ASN A 65 1.75 7.86 -5.77
CA ASN A 65 3.00 7.99 -5.03
C ASN A 65 3.10 6.93 -3.94
N VAL A 66 2.04 6.76 -3.13
CA VAL A 66 2.03 5.72 -2.08
C VAL A 66 2.15 4.34 -2.73
N LEU A 67 1.38 4.05 -3.78
CA LEU A 67 1.46 2.74 -4.45
C LEU A 67 2.86 2.43 -5.01
N ARG A 68 3.53 3.40 -5.63
CA ARG A 68 4.88 3.21 -6.21
C ARG A 68 6.00 3.17 -5.18
N SER A 69 5.74 3.70 -3.99
CA SER A 69 6.68 3.68 -2.87
C SER A 69 6.66 2.33 -2.13
N HIS A 70 5.74 1.44 -2.49
CA HIS A 70 5.51 0.13 -1.89
C HIS A 70 5.78 -0.99 -2.91
#